data_AF-L0DT72-F1
#
_entry.id   AF-L0DT72-F1
#
_cell.length_a   1.000
_cell.length_b   1.000
_cell.length_c   1.000
_cell.angle_alpha   90.00
_cell.angle_beta   90.00
_cell.angle_gamma   90.00
#
_symmetry.space_group_name_H-M   'P 1'
#
loop_
_entity.id
_entity.type
_entity.pdbx_description
1 polymer ?
#
loop_
_entity_poly.entity_id
_entity_poly.type
_entity_poly.pdbx_seq_one_letter_code
_entity_poly.pdbx_strand_id
1 'polypeptide(L)'
;MQEPSSKGEEPDPQVAKDIEELARRLREAEHLEPEVREEAADLLGDLTQALHPPEPHTEELAESTAQLVRAVSDQHEPGLIEAAKERLEEVVIKAETKAPVATDIVLRLIDVLAGIGI
;
A
#
# COMPACT_ATOMS: atom_id res chain seq x y z
N MET A 1 -11.95 3.21 -33.18
CA MET A 1 -12.02 1.87 -32.58
C MET A 1 -10.74 1.74 -31.76
N GLN A 2 -10.78 1.95 -30.44
CA GLN A 2 -9.63 1.65 -29.58
C GLN A 2 -9.87 0.26 -29.01
N GLU A 3 -9.05 -0.69 -29.44
CA GLU A 3 -8.97 -2.04 -28.89
C GLU A 3 -8.15 -1.94 -27.60
N PRO A 4 -8.68 -2.24 -26.40
CA PRO A 4 -7.81 -2.37 -25.24
C PRO A 4 -7.06 -3.68 -25.39
N SER A 5 -5.78 -3.54 -25.70
CA SER A 5 -4.79 -4.60 -25.71
C SER A 5 -4.76 -5.27 -24.34
N SER A 6 -5.25 -6.52 -24.26
CA SER A 6 -4.88 -7.44 -23.19
C SER A 6 -3.38 -7.64 -23.24
N LYS A 7 -2.63 -6.82 -22.50
CA LYS A 7 -1.19 -6.97 -22.34
C LYS A 7 -0.97 -7.84 -21.11
N GLY A 8 -0.24 -8.94 -21.31
CA GLY A 8 -0.05 -10.00 -20.33
C GLY A 8 0.55 -9.52 -19.01
N GLU A 9 0.19 -10.27 -17.99
CA GLU A 9 0.54 -10.28 -16.56
C GLU A 9 2.05 -10.24 -16.28
N GLU A 10 2.75 -9.17 -16.69
CA GLU A 10 4.06 -8.85 -16.16
C GLU A 10 3.89 -7.78 -15.09
N PRO A 11 4.27 -8.08 -13.84
CA PRO A 11 3.99 -7.19 -12.73
C PRO A 11 4.85 -5.94 -12.83
N ASP A 12 4.22 -4.78 -12.71
CA ASP A 12 4.83 -3.50 -13.02
C ASP A 12 5.86 -3.09 -11.94
N PRO A 13 7.17 -3.04 -12.24
CA PRO A 13 8.19 -2.61 -11.29
C PRO A 13 8.03 -1.13 -10.88
N GLN A 14 7.17 -0.37 -11.55
CA GLN A 14 6.81 0.99 -11.16
C GLN A 14 6.08 1.02 -9.81
N VAL A 15 5.27 0.01 -9.49
CA VAL A 15 4.49 -0.01 -8.24
C VAL A 15 5.41 -0.09 -7.02
N ALA A 16 6.48 -0.90 -7.08
CA ALA A 16 7.47 -0.99 -6.01
C ALA A 16 8.20 0.36 -5.78
N LYS A 17 8.50 1.10 -6.86
CA LYS A 17 9.10 2.44 -6.76
C LYS A 17 8.12 3.46 -6.18
N ASP A 18 6.84 3.35 -6.53
CA ASP A 18 5.80 4.22 -6.01
C ASP A 18 5.62 4.00 -4.50
N ILE A 19 5.71 2.75 -4.01
CA ILE A 19 5.70 2.42 -2.58
C ILE A 19 6.92 3.01 -1.87
N GLU A 20 8.12 2.91 -2.43
CA GLU A 20 9.33 3.50 -1.85
C GLU A 20 9.24 5.03 -1.76
N GLU A 21 8.70 5.67 -2.80
CA GLU A 21 8.43 7.11 -2.82
C GLU A 21 7.41 7.52 -1.75
N LEU A 22 6.35 6.73 -1.59
CA LEU A 22 5.32 6.95 -0.58
C LEU A 22 5.86 6.76 0.84
N ALA A 23 6.76 5.79 1.06
CA ALA A 23 7.46 5.62 2.34
C ALA A 23 8.27 6.88 2.70
N ARG A 24 8.96 7.49 1.72
CA ARG A 24 9.65 8.76 1.94
C ARG A 24 8.68 9.89 2.31
N ARG A 25 7.55 10.00 1.61
CA ARG A 25 6.53 11.02 1.88
C ARG A 25 5.90 10.87 3.27
N LEU A 26 5.64 9.65 3.72
CA LEU A 26 5.14 9.40 5.07
C LEU A 26 6.12 9.89 6.15
N ARG A 27 7.44 9.70 5.97
CA ARG A 27 8.44 10.26 6.92
C ARG A 27 8.34 11.79 7.02
N GLU A 28 7.97 12.45 5.94
CA GLU A 28 7.81 13.91 5.85
C GLU A 28 6.40 14.40 6.24
N ALA A 29 5.47 13.49 6.56
CA ALA A 29 4.07 13.83 6.87
C ALA A 29 3.92 14.39 8.30
N GLU A 30 4.22 15.68 8.48
CA GLU A 30 4.21 16.38 9.78
C GLU A 30 2.89 16.31 10.57
N HIS A 31 1.78 15.96 9.92
CA HIS A 31 0.47 15.77 10.56
C HIS A 31 0.36 14.44 11.32
N LEU A 32 1.27 13.51 11.08
CA LEU A 32 1.38 12.22 11.76
C LEU A 32 2.40 12.31 12.90
N GLU A 33 2.16 11.57 13.98
CA GLU A 33 3.13 11.46 15.07
C GLU A 33 4.45 10.86 14.55
N PRO A 34 5.63 11.33 15.02
CA PRO A 34 6.92 10.87 14.51
C PRO A 34 7.11 9.35 14.55
N GLU A 35 6.63 8.70 15.62
CA GLU A 35 6.73 7.24 15.78
C GLU A 35 5.89 6.51 14.73
N VAL A 36 4.70 7.02 14.43
CA VAL A 36 3.76 6.45 13.44
C VAL A 36 4.30 6.62 12.02
N ARG A 37 4.93 7.76 11.72
CA ARG A 37 5.58 7.99 10.43
C ARG A 37 6.70 7.00 10.14
N GLU A 38 7.59 6.81 11.12
CA GLU A 38 8.72 5.90 10.96
C GLU A 38 8.23 4.46 10.85
N GLU A 39 7.30 4.03 11.72
CA GLU A 39 6.78 2.66 11.66
C GLU A 39 6.04 2.39 10.33
N ALA A 40 5.18 3.31 9.87
CA ALA A 40 4.48 3.13 8.60
C ALA A 40 5.45 3.15 7.39
N ALA A 41 6.48 3.99 7.41
CA ALA A 41 7.49 4.03 6.36
C ALA A 41 8.35 2.75 6.33
N ASP A 42 8.71 2.22 7.49
CA ASP A 42 9.47 0.97 7.60
C ASP A 42 8.65 -0.22 7.10
N LEU A 43 7.35 -0.29 7.42
CA LEU A 43 6.44 -1.32 6.91
C LEU A 43 6.31 -1.27 5.38
N LEU A 44 6.33 -0.09 4.76
CA LEU A 44 6.35 0.03 3.30
C LEU A 44 7.69 -0.43 2.70
N GLY A 45 8.80 -0.23 3.42
CA GLY A 45 10.10 -0.79 3.05
C GLY A 45 10.10 -2.31 3.08
N ASP A 46 9.53 -2.90 4.12
CA ASP A 46 9.36 -4.35 4.26
C ASP A 46 8.42 -4.90 3.19
N LEU A 47 7.33 -4.18 2.88
CA LEU A 47 6.41 -4.56 1.81
C LEU A 47 7.13 -4.57 0.46
N THR A 48 7.93 -3.55 0.16
CA THR A 48 8.70 -3.49 -1.09
C THR A 48 9.66 -4.68 -1.23
N GLN A 49 10.26 -5.13 -0.12
CA GLN A 49 11.10 -6.33 -0.10
C GLN A 49 10.27 -7.62 -0.29
N ALA A 50 9.11 -7.72 0.36
CA ALA A 50 8.22 -8.87 0.24
C ALA A 50 7.61 -9.01 -1.16
N LEU A 51 7.46 -7.90 -1.88
CA LEU A 51 7.01 -7.83 -3.26
C LEU A 51 8.15 -8.08 -4.28
N HIS A 52 9.37 -8.41 -3.86
CA HIS A 52 10.49 -8.65 -4.77
C HIS A 52 10.87 -10.15 -4.87
N PRO A 53 10.88 -10.75 -6.07
CA PRO A 53 10.54 -10.15 -7.36
C PRO A 53 9.03 -9.85 -7.47
N PRO A 54 8.63 -8.85 -8.28
CA PRO A 54 7.23 -8.53 -8.45
C PRO A 54 6.51 -9.75 -9.04
N GLU A 55 5.32 -10.06 -8.50
CA GLU A 55 4.47 -11.15 -8.96
C GLU A 55 3.08 -10.63 -9.36
N PRO A 56 2.41 -11.21 -10.38
CA PRO A 56 1.11 -10.71 -10.85
C PRO A 56 0.03 -10.71 -9.77
N HIS A 57 0.12 -11.64 -8.82
CA HIS A 57 -0.88 -11.78 -7.77
C HIS A 57 -0.69 -10.80 -6.59
N THR A 58 0.43 -10.07 -6.56
CA THR A 58 0.71 -9.05 -5.54
C THR A 58 0.56 -7.63 -6.09
N GLU A 59 0.32 -7.46 -7.38
CA GLU A 59 0.15 -6.15 -8.03
C GLU A 59 -1.04 -5.38 -7.44
N GLU A 60 -2.20 -6.03 -7.31
CA GLU A 60 -3.40 -5.40 -6.72
C GLU A 60 -3.16 -5.01 -5.26
N LEU A 61 -2.41 -5.84 -4.51
CA LEU A 61 -2.05 -5.56 -3.11
C LEU A 61 -1.17 -4.31 -3.04
N ALA A 62 -0.12 -4.27 -3.86
CA ALA A 62 0.81 -3.16 -3.93
C ALA A 62 0.12 -1.85 -4.37
N GLU A 63 -0.75 -1.91 -5.38
CA GLU A 63 -1.53 -0.76 -5.85
C GLU A 63 -2.48 -0.24 -4.77
N SER A 64 -3.23 -1.13 -4.11
CA SER A 64 -4.19 -0.73 -3.08
C SER A 64 -3.48 -0.19 -1.83
N THR A 65 -2.31 -0.70 -1.47
CA THR A 65 -1.48 -0.11 -0.40
C THR A 65 -1.03 1.29 -0.78
N ALA A 66 -0.56 1.49 -2.02
CA ALA A 66 -0.14 2.80 -2.50
C ALA A 66 -1.29 3.82 -2.47
N GLN A 67 -2.52 3.40 -2.77
CA GLN A 67 -3.72 4.25 -2.70
C GLN A 67 -4.02 4.70 -1.27
N LEU A 68 -3.99 3.78 -0.30
CA LEU A 68 -4.20 4.11 1.12
C LEU A 68 -3.14 5.10 1.62
N VAL A 69 -1.86 4.77 1.39
CA VAL A 69 -0.75 5.61 1.87
C VAL A 69 -0.80 7.00 1.24
N ARG A 70 -1.17 7.10 -0.04
CA ARG A 70 -1.36 8.40 -0.69
C ARG A 70 -2.48 9.19 -0.04
N ALA A 71 -3.64 8.57 0.21
CA ALA A 71 -4.76 9.23 0.86
C ALA A 71 -4.39 9.77 2.25
N VAL A 72 -3.61 9.00 3.02
CA VAL A 72 -3.07 9.45 4.32
C VAL A 72 -2.07 10.58 4.14
N SER A 73 -1.03 10.38 3.33
CA SER A 73 0.07 11.34 3.15
C SER A 73 -0.43 12.70 2.65
N ASP A 74 -1.41 12.68 1.74
CA ASP A 74 -1.99 13.88 1.12
C ASP A 74 -3.13 14.50 1.97
N GLN A 75 -3.41 13.96 3.16
CA GLN A 75 -4.48 14.42 4.07
C GLN A 75 -5.84 14.49 3.38
N HIS A 76 -6.20 13.43 2.66
CA HIS A 76 -7.52 13.33 2.05
C HIS A 76 -8.64 13.36 3.10
N GLU A 77 -9.86 13.64 2.65
CA GLU A 77 -11.03 13.59 3.51
C GLU A 77 -11.18 12.19 4.15
N PRO A 78 -11.64 12.08 5.41
CA PRO A 78 -11.71 10.80 6.12
C PRO A 78 -12.47 9.70 5.35
N GLY A 79 -13.53 10.07 4.63
CA GLY A 79 -14.29 9.11 3.80
C GLY A 79 -13.50 8.53 2.62
N LEU A 80 -12.53 9.28 2.07
CA LEU A 80 -11.64 8.76 1.02
C LEU A 80 -10.57 7.83 1.59
N ILE A 81 -10.11 8.10 2.82
CA ILE A 81 -9.13 7.23 3.48
C ILE A 81 -9.79 5.91 3.87
N GLU A 82 -10.98 5.96 4.48
CA GLU A 82 -11.77 4.76 4.82
C GLU A 82 -12.10 3.93 3.57
N ALA A 83 -12.51 4.56 2.46
CA ALA A 83 -12.75 3.82 1.21
C ALA A 83 -11.48 3.15 0.65
N ALA A 84 -10.31 3.78 0.78
CA ALA A 84 -9.04 3.20 0.36
C ALA A 84 -8.62 2.03 1.26
N LYS A 85 -8.91 2.13 2.57
CA LYS A 85 -8.69 1.08 3.55
C LYS A 85 -9.61 -0.13 3.31
N GLU A 86 -10.91 0.08 3.14
CA GLU A 86 -11.87 -0.99 2.82
C GLU A 86 -11.46 -1.76 1.56
N ARG A 87 -11.04 -1.03 0.50
CA ARG A 87 -10.52 -1.65 -0.72
C ARG A 87 -9.27 -2.50 -0.44
N LEU A 88 -8.34 -1.99 0.37
CA LEU A 88 -7.12 -2.71 0.72
C LEU A 88 -7.42 -4.00 1.51
N GLU A 89 -8.34 -3.95 2.46
CA GLU A 89 -8.78 -5.12 3.23
C GLU A 89 -9.36 -6.22 2.32
N GLU A 90 -10.18 -5.86 1.32
CA GLU A 90 -10.67 -6.83 0.33
C GLU A 90 -9.55 -7.50 -0.47
N VAL A 91 -8.52 -6.74 -0.82
CA VAL A 91 -7.37 -7.25 -1.59
C VAL A 91 -6.48 -8.14 -0.72
N VAL A 92 -6.28 -7.79 0.54
CA VAL A 92 -5.56 -8.61 1.53
C VAL A 92 -6.17 -10.01 1.61
N ILE A 93 -7.49 -10.12 1.72
CA ILE A 93 -8.20 -11.42 1.80
C ILE A 93 -7.92 -12.27 0.55
N LYS A 94 -7.86 -11.66 -0.64
CA LYS A 94 -7.57 -12.38 -1.89
C LYS A 94 -6.10 -12.79 -2.00
N ALA A 95 -5.19 -11.95 -1.50
CA ALA A 95 -3.75 -12.12 -1.61
C ALA A 95 -3.17 -13.05 -0.53
N GLU A 96 -3.83 -13.23 0.61
CA GLU A 96 -3.31 -13.95 1.79
C GLU A 96 -2.81 -15.35 1.46
N THR A 97 -3.54 -16.09 0.62
CA THR A 97 -3.17 -17.46 0.23
C THR A 97 -1.91 -17.55 -0.63
N LYS A 98 -1.53 -16.45 -1.30
CA LYS A 98 -0.43 -16.40 -2.27
C LYS A 98 0.77 -15.64 -1.74
N ALA A 99 0.53 -14.56 -0.98
CA ALA A 99 1.55 -13.68 -0.44
C ALA A 99 1.32 -13.38 1.05
N PRO A 100 1.33 -14.42 1.93
CA PRO A 100 0.99 -14.29 3.35
C PRO A 100 1.89 -13.29 4.10
N VAL A 101 3.17 -13.20 3.70
CA VAL A 101 4.13 -12.26 4.28
C VAL A 101 3.76 -10.81 3.92
N ALA A 102 3.45 -10.55 2.65
CA ALA A 102 3.07 -9.20 2.21
C ALA A 102 1.75 -8.76 2.85
N THR A 103 0.78 -9.68 3.02
CA THR A 103 -0.49 -9.38 3.68
C THR A 103 -0.33 -9.10 5.17
N ASP A 104 0.55 -9.80 5.88
CA ASP A 104 0.83 -9.53 7.30
C ASP A 104 1.40 -8.11 7.50
N ILE A 105 2.35 -7.71 6.65
CA ILE A 105 2.92 -6.35 6.65
C ILE A 105 1.83 -5.30 6.39
N VAL A 106 0.94 -5.55 5.42
CA VAL A 106 -0.17 -4.63 5.10
C VAL A 106 -1.16 -4.51 6.24
N LEU A 107 -1.51 -5.61 6.91
CA LEU A 107 -2.41 -5.57 8.07
C LEU A 107 -1.81 -4.73 9.20
N ARG A 108 -0.52 -4.92 9.49
CA ARG A 108 0.19 -4.10 10.48
C ARG A 108 0.23 -2.63 10.07
N LEU A 109 0.40 -2.32 8.78
CA LEU A 109 0.33 -0.96 8.28
C LEU A 109 -1.05 -0.34 8.53
N ILE A 110 -2.13 -1.07 8.26
CA ILE A 110 -3.51 -0.63 8.54
C ILE A 110 -3.68 -0.33 10.03
N ASP A 111 -3.20 -1.21 10.91
CA ASP A 111 -3.31 -1.02 12.36
C ASP A 111 -2.54 0.22 12.85
N VAL A 112 -1.33 0.45 12.33
CA VAL A 112 -0.52 1.63 12.65
C VAL A 112 -1.22 2.92 12.22
N LEU A 113 -1.80 2.92 11.02
CA LEU A 113 -2.55 4.07 10.50
C LEU A 113 -3.89 4.27 11.23
N ALA A 114 -4.57 3.21 11.65
CA ALA A 114 -5.82 3.30 12.41
C ALA A 114 -5.61 3.82 13.85
N GLY A 115 -4.44 3.56 14.44
CA GLY A 115 -4.09 3.97 15.80
C GLY A 115 -4.10 5.49 16.04
N ILE A 116 -4.07 6.29 14.99
CA ILE A 116 -4.04 7.77 15.04
C ILE A 116 -5.39 8.43 14.70
N GLY A 117 -6.47 7.64 14.58
CA GLY A 117 -7.81 8.16 14.30
C GLY A 117 -8.09 8.43 12.82
N ILE A 118 -7.33 7.78 11.94
CA ILE A 118 -7.62 7.62 10.52
C ILE A 118 -8.47 6.38 10.30
#